data_AF-D9VXP7-F1
#
_entry.id   AF-D9VXP7-F1
#
_cell.length_a   1.000
_cell.length_b   1.000
_cell.length_c   1.000
_cell.angle_alpha   90.00
_cell.angle_beta   90.00
_cell.angle_gamma   90.00
#
_symmetry.space_group_name_H-M   'P 1'
#
loop_
_entity.id
_entity.type
_entity.pdbx_description
1 polymer ?
#
loop_
_entity_poly.entity_id
_entity_poly.type
_entity_poly.pdbx_seq_one_letter_code
_entity_poly.pdbx_strand_id
1 'polypeptide(L)' 'MKTVDFHACDCSDKRAFPDKRSAEKALGRAQAKRDRQAQTIRGRGPINRENRVYECEFGMWHLTKQSRRSYEDYAANHAA' A
#
# COMPACT_ATOMS: atom_id res chain seq x y z
N MET A 1 10.91 16.24 8.90
CA MET A 1 9.73 15.57 8.30
C MET A 1 9.40 14.33 9.14
N LYS A 2 8.35 14.32 9.97
CA LYS A 2 7.98 13.12 10.76
C LYS A 2 7.60 11.97 9.83
N THR A 3 8.31 10.85 9.95
CA THR A 3 7.96 9.55 9.38
C THR A 3 6.62 9.08 9.94
N VAL A 4 5.87 8.29 9.16
CA VAL A 4 4.70 7.59 9.69
C VAL A 4 5.22 6.38 10.42
N ASP A 5 4.81 6.19 11.66
CA ASP A 5 5.20 5.03 12.47
C ASP A 5 4.67 3.76 11.81
N PHE A 6 5.54 2.76 11.70
CA PHE A 6 5.21 1.47 11.13
C PHE A 6 5.78 0.36 12.01
N HIS A 7 5.11 -0.78 12.00
CA HIS A 7 5.50 -1.98 12.73
C HIS A 7 5.71 -3.13 11.74
N ALA A 8 6.39 -4.18 12.19
CA ALA A 8 6.32 -5.48 11.52
C ALA A 8 4.97 -6.13 11.87
N CYS A 9 4.29 -6.73 10.89
CA CYS A 9 3.09 -7.54 11.13
C CYS A 9 3.46 -9.02 11.08
N ASP A 10 2.80 -9.84 11.88
CA ASP A 10 2.99 -11.29 11.82
C ASP A 10 2.34 -11.92 10.57
N CYS A 11 1.35 -11.24 9.98
CA CYS A 11 0.68 -11.63 8.73
C CYS A 11 1.59 -11.60 7.49
N SER A 12 2.60 -10.74 7.50
CA SER A 12 3.55 -10.59 6.42
C SER A 12 4.73 -9.80 6.93
N ASP A 13 5.94 -10.15 6.47
CA ASP A 13 7.20 -9.44 6.75
C ASP A 13 7.25 -8.00 6.16
N LYS A 14 6.09 -7.43 5.88
CA LYS A 14 5.85 -6.10 5.33
C LYS A 14 5.55 -5.14 6.48
N ARG A 15 5.79 -3.87 6.17
CA ARG A 15 5.39 -2.77 7.05
C ARG A 15 3.88 -2.75 7.23
N ALA A 16 3.49 -2.51 8.46
CA ALA A 16 2.11 -2.46 8.93
C ALA A 16 1.88 -1.17 9.70
N PHE A 17 0.68 -0.63 9.62
CA PHE A 17 0.29 0.61 10.27
C PHE A 17 -0.80 0.31 11.30
N PRO A 18 -0.79 0.98 12.46
CA PRO A 18 -1.71 0.67 13.56
C PRO A 18 -3.15 1.06 13.25
N ASP A 19 -3.36 2.01 12.32
CA ASP A 19 -4.69 2.49 11.97
C ASP A 19 -4.76 2.88 10.49
N LYS A 20 -5.99 2.91 9.95
CA LYS A 20 -6.28 3.24 8.56
C LYS A 20 -5.73 4.61 8.15
N ARG A 21 -5.85 5.62 9.01
CA ARG A 21 -5.43 7.00 8.71
C ARG A 21 -3.91 7.09 8.57
N SER A 22 -3.18 6.40 9.42
CA SER A 22 -1.73 6.25 9.35
C SER A 22 -1.33 5.54 8.06
N ALA A 23 -2.02 4.46 7.70
CA ALA A 23 -1.79 3.75 6.44
C ALA A 23 -2.07 4.62 5.20
N GLU A 24 -3.16 5.39 5.17
CA GLU A 24 -3.49 6.30 4.07
C GLU A 24 -2.47 7.43 3.93
N LYS A 25 -2.00 7.98 5.05
CA LYS A 25 -0.92 8.97 5.07
C LYS A 25 0.39 8.36 4.54
N ALA A 26 0.69 7.12 4.88
CA ALA A 26 1.84 6.40 4.36
C ALA A 26 1.70 6.11 2.86
N LEU A 27 0.50 5.74 2.40
CA LEU A 27 0.18 5.52 0.99
C LEU A 27 0.44 6.77 0.15
N GLY A 28 -0.09 7.93 0.55
CA GLY A 28 0.12 9.18 -0.19
C GLY A 28 1.61 9.55 -0.27
N ARG A 29 2.38 9.28 0.79
CA ARG A 29 3.84 9.48 0.79
C ARG A 29 4.57 8.51 -0.11
N ALA A 30 4.18 7.25 -0.11
CA ALA A 30 4.75 6.22 -0.98
C ALA A 30 4.51 6.58 -2.45
N GLN A 31 3.28 6.96 -2.81
CA GLN A 31 2.92 7.42 -4.15
C GLN A 31 3.72 8.66 -4.56
N ALA A 32 3.76 9.70 -3.73
CA ALA A 32 4.54 10.91 -4.03
C ALA A 32 6.04 10.61 -4.24
N LYS A 33 6.61 9.66 -3.49
CA LYS A 33 8.00 9.22 -3.68
C LYS A 33 8.18 8.51 -5.03
N ARG A 34 7.24 7.62 -5.39
CA ARG A 34 7.26 6.91 -6.68
C ARG A 34 7.09 7.87 -7.85
N ASP A 35 6.22 8.87 -7.73
CA ASP A 35 5.99 9.87 -8.78
C ASP A 35 7.23 10.75 -8.98
N ARG A 36 7.92 11.16 -7.91
CA ARG A 36 9.21 11.87 -8.02
C ARG A 36 10.26 11.01 -8.71
N GLN A 37 10.35 9.73 -8.34
CA GLN A 37 11.26 8.79 -8.98
C GLN A 37 10.91 8.57 -10.45
N ALA A 38 9.62 8.56 -10.79
CA ALA A 38 9.13 8.45 -12.16
C ALA A 38 9.63 9.57 -13.05
N GLN A 39 9.55 10.80 -12.55
CA GLN A 39 9.99 11.99 -13.29
C GLN A 39 11.50 11.98 -13.57
N THR A 40 12.30 11.33 -12.71
CA THR A 40 13.75 11.20 -12.92
C THR A 40 14.10 10.16 -13.99
N ILE A 41 13.27 9.14 -14.18
CA ILE A 41 13.53 8.03 -15.11
C ILE A 41 12.89 8.34 -16.46
N ARG A 42 13.59 9.06 -17.34
CA ARG A 42 13.14 9.25 -18.74
C ARG A 42 13.15 7.91 -19.49
N GLY A 43 12.01 7.52 -20.04
CA GLY A 43 11.90 6.43 -21.03
C GLY A 43 11.63 5.01 -20.52
N ARG A 44 11.35 4.80 -19.22
CA ARG A 44 10.88 3.49 -18.73
C ARG A 44 9.36 3.51 -18.53
N GLY A 45 8.73 2.39 -18.87
CA GLY A 45 7.27 2.18 -18.86
C GLY A 45 6.62 2.30 -17.47
N PRO A 46 5.38 1.81 -17.30
CA PRO A 46 4.57 2.09 -16.11
C PRO A 46 5.27 1.64 -14.82
N ILE A 47 5.25 2.53 -13.83
CA ILE A 47 5.91 2.29 -12.53
C ILE A 47 4.95 1.59 -11.58
N ASN A 48 5.47 0.55 -10.94
CA ASN A 48 4.78 -0.14 -9.87
C ASN A 48 4.58 0.80 -8.67
N ARG A 49 3.32 1.18 -8.43
CA ARG A 49 2.91 2.00 -7.29
C ARG A 49 1.90 1.28 -6.43
N GLU A 50 1.95 1.55 -5.14
CA GLU A 50 0.92 1.19 -4.19
C GLU A 50 -0.33 2.02 -4.48
N ASN A 51 -1.51 1.38 -4.52
CA ASN A 51 -2.77 2.01 -4.93
C ASN A 51 -3.82 2.08 -3.82
N ARG A 52 -3.74 1.20 -2.80
CA ARG A 52 -4.69 1.22 -1.69
C ARG A 52 -4.11 0.65 -0.40
N VAL A 53 -4.90 0.79 0.66
CA VAL A 53 -4.67 0.14 1.95
C VAL A 53 -5.72 -0.94 2.19
N TYR A 54 -5.37 -1.96 2.96
CA TYR A 54 -6.29 -2.99 3.44
C TYR A 54 -5.93 -3.35 4.88
N GLU A 55 -6.92 -3.81 5.63
CA GLU A 55 -6.74 -4.35 6.98
C GLU A 55 -6.45 -5.85 6.88
N CYS A 56 -5.46 -6.34 7.62
CA CYS A 56 -5.19 -7.76 7.75
C CYS A 56 -5.91 -8.35 8.97
N GLU A 57 -5.94 -9.67 9.06
CA GLU A 57 -6.58 -10.43 10.14
C GLU A 57 -6.00 -10.13 11.53
N PHE A 58 -4.81 -9.56 11.61
CA PHE A 58 -4.13 -9.17 12.85
C PHE A 58 -4.46 -7.74 13.28
N GLY A 59 -5.46 -7.10 12.65
CA GLY A 59 -5.91 -5.74 12.96
C GLY A 59 -4.96 -4.63 12.50
N MET A 60 -3.99 -4.96 11.66
CA MET A 60 -3.01 -4.00 11.13
C MET A 60 -3.32 -3.62 9.69
N TRP A 61 -2.88 -2.44 9.29
CA TRP A 61 -3.14 -1.89 7.96
C TRP A 61 -1.91 -1.97 7.06
N HIS A 62 -2.08 -2.41 5.82
CA HIS A 62 -1.00 -2.60 4.85
C HIS A 62 -1.28 -1.87 3.54
N LEU A 63 -0.19 -1.51 2.84
CA LEU A 63 -0.28 -0.98 1.48
C LEU A 63 -0.26 -2.14 0.48
N THR A 64 -1.05 -2.00 -0.58
CA THR A 64 -1.05 -2.96 -1.69
C THR A 64 -0.99 -2.25 -3.04
N LYS A 65 -0.36 -2.92 -4.00
CA LYS A 65 -0.27 -2.50 -5.41
C LYS A 65 -1.49 -2.91 -6.23
N GLN A 66 -2.34 -3.79 -5.69
CA GLN A 66 -3.53 -4.26 -6.41
C GLN A 66 -4.38 -3.09 -6.90
N SER A 67 -5.03 -3.25 -8.05
CA SER A 67 -6.06 -2.33 -8.55
C SER A 67 -7.41 -2.58 -7.85
N ARG A 68 -8.32 -1.60 -7.84
CA ARG A 68 -9.59 -1.70 -7.06
C ARG A 68 -10.36 -2.93 -7.48
N ARG A 69 -10.51 -3.02 -8.79
CA ARG A 69 -11.04 -4.16 -9.50
C ARG A 69 -10.35 -5.47 -9.09
N SER A 70 -9.02 -5.54 -9.14
CA SER A 70 -8.31 -6.78 -8.75
C SER A 70 -8.54 -7.20 -7.29
N TYR A 71 -8.71 -6.24 -6.39
CA TYR A 71 -8.99 -6.52 -4.98
C TYR A 71 -10.44 -6.97 -4.80
N GLU A 72 -11.41 -6.26 -5.40
CA GLU A 72 -12.83 -6.61 -5.37
C GLU A 72 -13.08 -7.96 -6.04
N ASP A 73 -12.42 -8.25 -7.18
CA ASP A 73 -12.46 -9.54 -7.86
C ASP A 73 -11.88 -10.66 -6.97
N TYR A 74 -10.75 -10.42 -6.28
CA TYR A 74 -10.19 -11.41 -5.36
C TYR A 74 -11.12 -11.68 -4.17
N ALA A 75 -11.63 -10.62 -3.54
CA ALA A 75 -12.55 -10.70 -2.42
C ALA A 75 -13.86 -11.41 -2.81
N ALA A 76 -14.42 -11.09 -3.99
CA ALA A 76 -15.62 -11.76 -4.50
C ALA A 76 -15.41 -13.25 -4.77
N ASN A 77 -14.22 -13.65 -5.25
CA ASN A 77 -13.91 -15.05 -5.53
C ASN A 77 -13.55 -15.89 -4.30
N HIS A 78 -13.16 -15.26 -3.17
CA HIS A 78 -12.71 -15.96 -1.95
C HIS A 78 -13.66 -15.76 -0.75
N ALA A 79 -14.85 -15.20 -0.96
CA ALA A 79 -15.87 -15.01 0.08
C ALA A 79 -16.75 -16.27 0.30
N ALA A 80 -16.19 -17.48 0.22
CA ALA A 80 -16.90 -18.74 0.43
C ALA A 80 -16.70 -19.27 1.85
#